data_AF-A0A7H8V8B8-F1
#
_entry.id   AF-A0A7H8V8B8-F1
#
_cell.length_a   1.000
_cell.length_b   1.000
_cell.length_c   1.000
_cell.angle_alpha   90.00
_cell.angle_beta   90.00
_cell.angle_gamma   90.00
#
_symmetry.space_group_name_H-M   'P 1'
#
loop_
_entity.id
_entity.type
_entity.pdbx_description
1 polymer ?
#
loop_
_entity_poly.entity_id
_entity_poly.type
_entity_poly.pdbx_seq_one_letter_code
_entity_poly.pdbx_strand_id
1 'polypeptide(L)'
;MQKVVTLYFKQEFGLIASVRTINKVNNLPTQLDPVRIVRGKVTKLDYKKLILEGFKLAEKFPYIERHQEYRFWEVDGIKSYKTFNKQFSCIRIREKDGVCLVQKLKRIADGGYGLDKGYDFEFSISDLEANIPHIQQLLTDYDVDRSEKLNFKSLEDNLISYQELPDGYEDFGDGHTDAYQMYADSENSKNILAFMIDNGYDSFESKDIESKFIQFWGRLKLMNIHLWMMSNFMLGYML
;
A
#
# COMPACT_ATOMS: atom_id res chain seq x y z
N MET A 1 -10.84 -9.08 18.66
CA MET A 1 -12.03 -8.93 17.77
C MET A 1 -11.61 -8.08 16.58
N GLN A 2 -11.97 -8.46 15.36
CA GLN A 2 -11.57 -7.69 14.17
C GLN A 2 -12.39 -6.40 14.07
N LYS A 3 -11.71 -5.25 14.02
CA LYS A 3 -12.31 -3.93 13.82
C LYS A 3 -12.18 -3.54 12.35
N VAL A 4 -13.24 -3.01 11.75
CA VAL A 4 -13.26 -2.73 10.31
C VAL A 4 -13.72 -1.31 10.03
N VAL A 5 -12.88 -0.55 9.34
CA VAL A 5 -13.18 0.78 8.80
C VAL A 5 -13.09 0.70 7.28
N THR A 6 -14.10 1.20 6.59
CA THR A 6 -14.09 1.39 5.14
C THR A 6 -13.96 2.88 4.85
N LEU A 7 -12.98 3.25 4.04
CA LEU A 7 -12.80 4.63 3.59
C LEU A 7 -13.26 4.75 2.14
N TYR A 8 -14.05 5.77 1.85
CA TYR A 8 -14.50 6.13 0.51
C TYR A 8 -14.00 7.53 0.18
N PHE A 9 -13.35 7.70 -0.97
CA PHE A 9 -12.77 8.98 -1.36
C PHE A 9 -13.26 9.44 -2.74
N LYS A 10 -13.52 10.73 -2.88
CA LYS A 10 -13.83 11.40 -4.16
C LYS A 10 -13.23 12.79 -4.09
N GLN A 11 -12.36 13.14 -5.04
CA GLN A 11 -11.52 14.35 -4.98
C GLN A 11 -12.29 15.64 -4.70
N GLU A 12 -13.42 15.86 -5.37
CA GLU A 12 -14.25 17.06 -5.19
C GLU A 12 -15.10 17.04 -3.90
N PHE A 13 -15.35 15.84 -3.35
CA PHE A 13 -16.20 15.67 -2.16
C PHE A 13 -15.39 15.63 -0.87
N GLY A 14 -14.31 14.86 -0.84
CA GLY A 14 -13.52 14.52 0.33
C GLY A 14 -13.60 13.03 0.69
N LEU A 15 -13.57 12.74 2.00
CA LEU A 15 -13.45 11.39 2.56
C LEU A 15 -14.66 11.03 3.43
N ILE A 16 -15.16 9.80 3.26
CA ILE A 16 -16.19 9.19 4.11
C ILE A 16 -15.57 7.99 4.82
N ALA A 17 -15.69 7.94 6.14
CA ALA A 17 -15.32 6.78 6.93
C ALA A 17 -16.57 6.08 7.47
N SER A 18 -16.74 4.83 7.06
CA SER A 18 -17.77 3.93 7.55
C SER A 18 -17.18 2.87 8.47
N VAL A 19 -17.84 2.62 9.59
CA VAL A 19 -17.44 1.60 10.55
C VAL A 19 -18.36 0.41 10.43
N ARG A 20 -17.79 -0.79 10.28
CA ARG A 20 -18.55 -2.05 10.17
C ARG A 20 -18.56 -2.79 11.50
N THR A 21 -19.74 -3.31 11.83
CA THR A 21 -20.08 -4.13 12.99
C THR A 21 -20.97 -5.30 12.56
N ILE A 22 -21.51 -6.07 13.51
CA ILE A 22 -22.44 -7.18 13.27
C ILE A 22 -23.85 -6.83 13.76
N ASN A 23 -24.87 -7.15 12.97
CA ASN A 23 -26.27 -7.00 13.39
C ASN A 23 -26.71 -8.20 14.24
N LYS A 24 -27.24 -7.96 15.44
CA LYS A 24 -27.70 -9.00 16.37
C LYS A 24 -28.88 -9.82 15.83
N VAL A 25 -29.71 -9.24 14.97
CA VAL A 25 -30.95 -9.88 14.48
C VAL A 25 -30.67 -10.99 13.48
N ASN A 26 -29.72 -10.76 12.56
CA ASN A 26 -29.46 -11.67 11.43
C ASN A 26 -27.99 -12.08 11.29
N ASN A 27 -27.13 -11.65 12.22
CA ASN A 27 -25.69 -11.91 12.24
C ASN A 27 -24.94 -11.44 10.98
N LEU A 28 -25.49 -10.46 10.24
CA LEU A 28 -24.87 -9.93 9.02
C LEU A 28 -23.99 -8.71 9.32
N PRO A 29 -22.92 -8.49 8.52
CA PRO A 29 -22.16 -7.24 8.55
C PRO A 29 -23.08 -6.03 8.34
N THR A 30 -22.96 -5.03 9.20
CA THR A 30 -23.79 -3.82 9.19
C THR A 30 -22.94 -2.60 9.47
N GLN A 31 -23.31 -1.46 8.89
CA GLN A 31 -22.62 -0.19 9.16
C GLN A 31 -23.18 0.49 10.42
N LEU A 32 -22.30 1.13 11.18
CA LEU A 32 -22.67 2.06 12.24
C LEU A 32 -23.09 3.41 11.63
N ASP A 33 -24.13 3.99 12.20
CA ASP A 33 -24.58 5.35 11.91
C ASP A 33 -24.19 6.32 13.04
N PRO A 34 -23.91 7.59 12.72
CA PRO A 34 -23.68 8.11 11.37
C PRO A 34 -22.27 7.75 10.84
N VAL A 35 -22.09 7.75 9.52
CA VAL A 35 -20.74 7.81 8.94
C VAL A 35 -20.05 9.13 9.29
N ARG A 36 -18.72 9.11 9.34
CA ARG A 36 -17.93 10.33 9.53
C ARG A 36 -17.48 10.86 8.18
N ILE A 37 -17.51 12.18 8.00
CA ILE A 37 -17.25 12.85 6.73
C ILE A 37 -16.28 13.99 6.94
N VAL A 38 -15.28 14.09 6.08
CA VAL A 38 -14.40 15.25 5.92
C VAL A 38 -14.57 15.76 4.51
N ARG A 39 -15.08 16.98 4.35
CA ARG A 39 -15.35 17.57 3.03
C ARG A 39 -14.15 18.37 2.53
N GLY A 40 -13.96 18.38 1.20
CA GLY A 40 -12.90 19.13 0.54
C GLY A 40 -11.53 18.50 0.75
N LYS A 41 -10.50 19.35 0.93
CA LYS A 41 -9.10 18.90 1.06
C LYS A 41 -8.90 18.09 2.35
N VAL A 42 -8.56 16.82 2.20
CA VAL A 42 -8.36 15.88 3.31
C VAL A 42 -6.88 15.84 3.70
N THR A 43 -6.58 16.03 4.99
CA THR A 43 -5.21 16.03 5.51
C THR A 43 -4.82 14.68 6.09
N LYS A 44 -3.51 14.44 6.29
CA LYS A 44 -3.04 13.21 6.99
C LYS A 44 -3.68 13.06 8.37
N LEU A 45 -3.86 14.17 9.10
CA LEU A 45 -4.50 14.15 10.41
C LEU A 45 -5.96 13.66 10.34
N ASP A 46 -6.69 14.01 9.28
CA ASP A 46 -8.06 13.56 9.06
C ASP A 46 -8.12 12.03 8.88
N TYR A 47 -7.24 11.47 8.04
CA TYR A 47 -7.13 10.02 7.88
C TYR A 47 -6.84 9.33 9.22
N LYS A 48 -5.80 9.78 9.94
CA LYS A 48 -5.41 9.24 11.25
C LYS A 48 -6.59 9.24 12.22
N LYS A 49 -7.26 10.39 12.34
CA LYS A 49 -8.39 10.57 13.25
C LYS A 49 -9.54 9.64 12.89
N LEU A 50 -9.97 9.62 11.63
CA LEU A 50 -11.10 8.81 11.18
C LEU A 50 -10.86 7.31 11.38
N ILE A 51 -9.65 6.83 11.11
CA ILE A 51 -9.26 5.42 11.27
C ILE A 51 -9.27 5.03 12.76
N LEU A 52 -8.54 5.77 13.60
CA LEU A 52 -8.42 5.45 15.03
C LEU A 52 -9.76 5.57 15.76
N GLU A 53 -10.50 6.65 15.53
CA GLU A 53 -11.83 6.81 16.10
C GLU A 53 -12.81 5.76 15.54
N GLY A 54 -12.60 5.29 14.31
CA GLY A 54 -13.41 4.25 13.68
C GLY A 54 -13.21 2.91 14.36
N PHE A 55 -11.95 2.53 14.63
CA PHE A 55 -11.62 1.34 15.41
C PHE A 55 -12.17 1.41 16.84
N LYS A 56 -12.01 2.54 17.54
CA LYS A 56 -12.60 2.74 18.87
C LYS A 56 -14.13 2.57 18.85
N LEU A 57 -14.78 3.02 17.78
CA LEU A 57 -16.23 2.88 17.64
C LEU A 57 -16.65 1.43 17.38
N ALA A 58 -15.92 0.71 16.51
CA ALA A 58 -16.15 -0.72 16.26
C ALA A 58 -15.96 -1.56 17.53
N GLU A 59 -14.99 -1.19 18.36
CA GLU A 59 -14.73 -1.83 19.66
C GLU A 59 -15.85 -1.57 20.67
N LYS A 60 -16.32 -0.32 20.75
CA LYS A 60 -17.41 0.07 21.65
C LYS A 60 -18.75 -0.54 21.25
N PHE A 61 -18.99 -0.72 19.96
CA PHE A 61 -20.25 -1.24 19.41
C PHE A 61 -19.99 -2.47 18.53
N PRO A 62 -19.59 -3.61 19.13
CA PRO A 62 -19.27 -4.84 18.41
C PRO A 62 -20.51 -5.52 17.79
N TYR A 63 -21.68 -5.18 18.32
CA TYR A 63 -22.97 -5.66 17.85
C TYR A 63 -24.02 -4.56 17.99
N ILE A 64 -24.87 -4.40 16.98
CA ILE A 64 -26.03 -3.48 17.03
C ILE A 64 -27.32 -4.19 16.62
N GLU A 65 -28.45 -3.62 16.98
CA GLU A 65 -29.74 -4.05 16.44
C GLU A 65 -30.16 -3.07 15.35
N ARG A 66 -30.40 -3.58 14.13
CA ARG A 66 -30.81 -2.75 12.99
C ARG A 66 -31.89 -3.45 12.17
N HIS A 67 -33.03 -2.77 12.03
CA HIS A 67 -34.20 -3.28 11.29
C HIS A 67 -34.30 -2.71 9.86
N GLN A 68 -33.61 -1.62 9.57
CA GLN A 68 -33.60 -0.97 8.26
C GLN A 68 -32.17 -0.66 7.80
N GLU A 69 -31.90 -0.80 6.51
CA GLU A 69 -30.59 -0.51 5.94
C GLU A 69 -30.20 0.96 6.13
N TYR A 70 -28.95 1.19 6.57
CA TYR A 70 -28.41 2.54 6.64
C TYR A 70 -27.84 2.97 5.30
N ARG A 71 -28.51 3.92 4.65
CA ARG A 71 -28.15 4.46 3.34
C ARG A 71 -27.11 5.57 3.42
N PHE A 72 -25.92 5.24 3.94
CA PHE A 72 -24.84 6.22 4.11
C PHE A 72 -24.41 6.91 2.80
N TRP A 73 -24.70 6.32 1.64
CA TRP A 73 -24.38 6.92 0.34
C TRP A 73 -25.24 8.16 0.01
N GLU A 74 -26.36 8.37 0.70
CA GLU A 74 -27.23 9.54 0.49
C GLU A 74 -26.61 10.84 1.06
N VAL A 75 -25.47 10.77 1.78
CA VAL A 75 -24.79 11.93 2.39
C VAL A 75 -24.23 12.94 1.38
N ASP A 76 -24.08 12.54 0.12
CA ASP A 76 -23.75 13.43 -1.01
C ASP A 76 -24.97 13.71 -1.91
N GLY A 77 -26.19 13.49 -1.42
CA GLY A 77 -27.41 13.59 -2.23
C GLY A 77 -27.53 12.48 -3.30
N ILE A 78 -26.67 11.47 -3.26
CA ILE A 78 -26.67 10.36 -4.22
C ILE A 78 -27.79 9.38 -3.86
N LYS A 79 -28.75 9.22 -4.78
CA LYS A 79 -29.97 8.43 -4.54
C LYS A 79 -29.77 6.91 -4.62
N SER A 80 -28.67 6.42 -5.17
CA SER A 80 -28.43 4.99 -5.33
C SER A 80 -26.98 4.60 -5.03
N TYR A 81 -26.81 3.45 -4.38
CA TYR A 81 -25.49 2.90 -4.10
C TYR A 81 -24.68 2.61 -5.38
N LYS A 82 -25.35 2.23 -6.46
CA LYS A 82 -24.72 2.01 -7.78
C LYS A 82 -24.15 3.29 -8.38
N THR A 83 -24.76 4.44 -8.12
CA THR A 83 -24.20 5.74 -8.54
C THR A 83 -23.05 6.14 -7.63
N PHE A 84 -23.19 5.89 -6.32
CA PHE A 84 -22.15 6.17 -5.33
C PHE A 84 -20.85 5.44 -5.66
N ASN A 85 -20.91 4.13 -5.90
CA ASN A 85 -19.71 3.33 -6.12
C ASN A 85 -18.95 3.62 -7.42
N LYS A 86 -19.57 4.35 -8.36
CA LYS A 86 -18.91 4.81 -9.58
C LYS A 86 -18.06 6.06 -9.34
N GLN A 87 -18.37 6.82 -8.29
CA GLN A 87 -17.77 8.13 -8.04
C GLN A 87 -16.74 8.10 -6.92
N PHE A 88 -16.80 7.09 -6.06
CA PHE A 88 -15.89 6.96 -4.92
C PHE A 88 -14.94 5.80 -5.12
N SER A 89 -13.65 6.04 -4.94
CA SER A 89 -12.68 4.98 -4.67
C SER A 89 -12.88 4.43 -3.26
N CYS A 90 -12.36 3.23 -3.01
CA CYS A 90 -12.68 2.53 -1.78
C CYS A 90 -11.53 1.65 -1.30
N ILE A 91 -11.22 1.75 -0.01
CA ILE A 91 -10.35 0.80 0.68
C ILE A 91 -11.05 0.29 1.94
N ARG A 92 -10.64 -0.89 2.37
CA ARG A 92 -11.03 -1.49 3.64
C ARG A 92 -9.81 -1.68 4.51
N ILE A 93 -9.90 -1.21 5.75
CA ILE A 93 -8.85 -1.38 6.75
C ILE A 93 -9.40 -2.28 7.85
N ARG A 94 -8.75 -3.41 8.07
CA ARG A 94 -9.09 -4.39 9.10
C ARG A 94 -7.99 -4.38 10.14
N GLU A 95 -8.32 -4.02 11.37
CA GLU A 95 -7.40 -4.17 12.49
C GLU A 95 -7.73 -5.44 13.25
N LYS A 96 -6.69 -6.20 13.60
CA LYS A 96 -6.75 -7.29 14.55
C LYS A 96 -5.42 -7.39 15.29
N ASP A 97 -5.47 -7.42 16.62
CA ASP A 97 -4.32 -7.67 17.49
C ASP A 97 -3.13 -6.74 17.21
N GLY A 98 -3.42 -5.46 16.91
CA GLY A 98 -2.41 -4.43 16.61
C GLY A 98 -1.93 -4.40 15.16
N VAL A 99 -2.34 -5.33 14.30
CA VAL A 99 -1.98 -5.34 12.87
C VAL A 99 -3.15 -4.81 12.03
N CYS A 100 -2.85 -3.88 11.12
CA CYS A 100 -3.78 -3.32 10.15
C CYS A 100 -3.52 -3.90 8.77
N LEU A 101 -4.52 -4.58 8.20
CA LEU A 101 -4.56 -4.99 6.80
C LEU A 101 -5.38 -3.99 6.00
N VAL A 102 -4.75 -3.33 5.03
CA VAL A 102 -5.39 -2.41 4.08
C VAL A 102 -5.62 -3.12 2.77
N GLN A 103 -6.81 -3.00 2.21
CA GLN A 103 -7.17 -3.64 0.95
C GLN A 103 -7.92 -2.68 0.06
N LYS A 104 -7.43 -2.49 -1.16
CA LYS A 104 -8.16 -1.75 -2.19
C LYS A 104 -9.37 -2.54 -2.66
N LEU A 105 -10.48 -1.83 -2.87
CA LEU A 105 -11.68 -2.40 -3.41
C LEU A 105 -12.05 -1.72 -4.73
N LYS A 106 -12.26 -2.54 -5.77
CA LYS A 106 -12.73 -2.07 -7.07
C LYS A 106 -14.20 -2.34 -7.28
N ARG A 107 -14.82 -1.52 -8.13
CA ARG A 107 -16.21 -1.70 -8.53
C ARG A 107 -16.37 -3.05 -9.25
N ILE A 108 -17.41 -3.80 -8.87
CA ILE A 108 -17.81 -5.05 -9.56
C ILE A 108 -19.08 -4.82 -10.40
N ALA A 109 -19.33 -5.71 -11.37
CA ALA A 109 -20.43 -5.59 -12.32
C ALA A 109 -21.80 -5.41 -11.64
N ASP A 110 -22.01 -6.11 -10.52
CA ASP A 110 -23.26 -6.13 -9.75
C ASP A 110 -23.54 -4.84 -8.95
N GLY A 111 -22.66 -3.83 -9.05
CA GLY A 111 -22.86 -2.56 -8.37
C GLY A 111 -22.47 -2.59 -6.89
N GLY A 112 -21.47 -3.40 -6.54
CA GLY A 112 -20.78 -3.38 -5.26
C GLY A 112 -19.29 -3.06 -5.39
N TYR A 113 -18.58 -3.25 -4.29
CA TYR A 113 -17.11 -3.26 -4.25
C TYR A 113 -16.61 -4.68 -3.99
N GLY A 114 -15.70 -5.16 -4.82
CA GLY A 114 -14.95 -6.41 -4.65
C GLY A 114 -13.49 -6.14 -4.33
N LEU A 115 -12.79 -7.14 -3.80
CA LEU A 115 -11.34 -7.02 -3.56
C LEU A 115 -10.61 -6.81 -4.89
N ASP A 116 -9.71 -5.83 -4.92
CA ASP A 116 -8.73 -5.72 -5.99
C ASP A 116 -7.47 -6.49 -5.61
N LYS A 117 -7.32 -7.69 -6.17
CA LYS A 117 -6.23 -8.60 -5.80
C LYS A 117 -4.88 -7.97 -6.19
N GLY A 118 -3.91 -8.01 -5.29
CA GLY A 118 -2.57 -7.44 -5.49
C GLY A 118 -2.43 -5.99 -5.01
N TYR A 119 -3.49 -5.38 -4.49
CA TYR A 119 -3.46 -4.02 -3.94
C TYR A 119 -3.83 -4.05 -2.45
N ASP A 120 -3.00 -4.74 -1.66
CA ASP A 120 -3.09 -4.83 -0.22
C ASP A 120 -1.72 -4.78 0.46
N PHE A 121 -1.71 -4.33 1.71
CA PHE A 121 -0.51 -4.29 2.54
C PHE A 121 -0.89 -4.33 4.02
N GLU A 122 0.08 -4.73 4.86
CA GLU A 122 -0.08 -4.79 6.30
C GLU A 122 0.91 -3.87 7.02
N PHE A 123 0.49 -3.29 8.13
CA PHE A 123 1.35 -2.50 9.01
C PHE A 123 0.90 -2.59 10.47
N SER A 124 1.80 -2.35 11.41
CA SER A 124 1.44 -2.22 12.83
C SER A 124 0.64 -0.94 13.06
N ILE A 125 -0.42 -0.97 13.87
CA ILE A 125 -1.22 0.22 14.20
C ILE A 125 -0.37 1.37 14.79
N SER A 126 0.76 1.06 15.42
CA SER A 126 1.73 2.07 15.88
C SER A 126 2.29 2.92 14.75
N ASP A 127 2.36 2.36 13.55
CA ASP A 127 2.99 2.94 12.37
C ASP A 127 1.95 3.56 11.42
N LEU A 128 0.70 3.72 11.90
CA LEU A 128 -0.40 4.29 11.11
C LEU A 128 -0.02 5.62 10.46
N GLU A 129 0.65 6.50 11.20
CA GLU A 129 1.01 7.82 10.68
C GLU A 129 1.99 7.75 9.51
N ALA A 130 2.96 6.83 9.57
CA ALA A 130 3.91 6.58 8.49
C ALA A 130 3.24 5.96 7.25
N ASN A 131 2.15 5.20 7.43
CA ASN A 131 1.46 4.48 6.37
C ASN A 131 0.29 5.25 5.71
N ILE A 132 -0.08 6.43 6.24
CA ILE A 132 -1.13 7.27 5.63
C ILE A 132 -0.84 7.64 4.17
N PRO A 133 0.39 7.98 3.75
CA PRO A 133 0.68 8.24 2.34
C PRO A 133 0.29 7.08 1.41
N HIS A 134 0.57 5.84 1.82
CA HIS A 134 0.22 4.66 1.02
C HIS A 134 -1.29 4.38 1.02
N ILE A 135 -1.97 4.63 2.14
CA ILE A 135 -3.45 4.66 2.22
C ILE A 135 -4.05 5.69 1.25
N GLN A 136 -3.45 6.88 1.17
CA GLN A 136 -3.87 7.95 0.26
C GLN A 136 -3.69 7.50 -1.19
N GLN A 137 -2.51 6.98 -1.53
CA GLN A 137 -2.18 6.46 -2.86
C GLN A 137 -3.20 5.41 -3.34
N LEU A 138 -3.54 4.42 -2.50
CA LEU A 138 -4.55 3.40 -2.83
C LEU A 138 -5.95 3.97 -3.07
N LEU A 139 -6.29 5.08 -2.41
CA LEU A 139 -7.59 5.75 -2.55
C LEU A 139 -7.63 6.74 -3.71
N THR A 140 -6.53 7.35 -4.11
CA THR A 140 -6.59 8.39 -5.12
C THR A 140 -6.62 7.84 -6.54
N ASP A 141 -6.37 6.54 -6.77
CA ASP A 141 -6.10 5.98 -8.11
C ASP A 141 -5.13 6.85 -8.92
N TYR A 142 -4.33 7.65 -8.21
CA TYR A 142 -3.31 8.45 -8.82
C TYR A 142 -2.31 7.41 -9.32
N ASP A 143 -2.10 7.39 -10.63
CA ASP A 143 -0.72 7.43 -11.12
C ASP A 143 -0.08 8.58 -10.34
N VAL A 144 0.41 8.27 -9.13
CA VAL A 144 1.44 9.05 -8.53
C VAL A 144 2.49 8.95 -9.59
N ASP A 145 2.68 10.05 -10.32
CA ASP A 145 3.91 10.28 -11.07
C ASP A 145 4.99 9.71 -10.18
N ARG A 146 5.55 8.55 -10.56
CA ARG A 146 6.32 7.70 -9.65
C ARG A 146 7.56 8.42 -9.13
N SER A 147 7.75 9.68 -9.51
CA SER A 147 8.71 10.69 -9.06
C SER A 147 8.65 11.07 -7.58
N GLU A 148 7.61 10.73 -6.82
CA GLU A 148 7.61 11.02 -5.37
C GLU A 148 8.50 10.04 -4.60
N LYS A 149 9.55 10.58 -3.97
CA LYS A 149 10.46 9.84 -3.09
C LYS A 149 9.72 9.30 -1.85
N LEU A 150 9.62 7.98 -1.75
CA LEU A 150 9.17 7.22 -0.59
C LEU A 150 10.27 7.16 0.48
N ASN A 151 9.91 6.95 1.75
CA ASN A 151 10.89 6.91 2.84
C ASN A 151 10.60 5.77 3.84
N PHE A 152 11.65 5.14 4.36
CA PHE A 152 11.59 4.23 5.52
C PHE A 152 12.78 4.46 6.46
N LYS A 153 12.70 3.94 7.69
CA LYS A 153 13.82 3.96 8.64
C LYS A 153 14.56 2.63 8.59
N SER A 154 15.89 2.67 8.49
CA SER A 154 16.72 1.47 8.60
C SER A 154 16.75 0.93 10.05
N LEU A 155 17.35 -0.25 10.24
CA LEU A 155 17.60 -0.84 11.56
C LEU A 155 18.45 0.06 12.49
N GLU A 156 19.19 1.01 11.90
CA GLU A 156 20.01 1.99 12.62
C GLU A 156 19.32 3.37 12.71
N ASP A 157 18.00 3.42 12.52
CA ASP A 157 17.19 4.64 12.53
C ASP A 157 17.52 5.67 11.44
N ASN A 158 18.35 5.33 10.45
CA ASN A 158 18.65 6.20 9.32
C ASN A 158 17.44 6.34 8.40
N LEU A 159 17.14 7.57 7.97
CA LEU A 159 16.09 7.83 6.98
C LEU A 159 16.58 7.47 5.59
N ILE A 160 16.00 6.43 4.99
CA ILE A 160 16.26 6.00 3.63
C ILE A 160 15.16 6.52 2.73
N SER A 161 15.54 7.24 1.67
CA SER A 161 14.62 7.70 0.62
C SER A 161 14.80 6.86 -0.64
N TYR A 162 13.71 6.34 -1.19
CA TYR A 162 13.70 5.53 -2.40
C TYR A 162 12.58 5.93 -3.35
N GLN A 163 12.60 5.41 -4.56
CA GLN A 163 11.55 5.60 -5.55
C GLN A 163 11.27 4.23 -6.18
N GLU A 164 10.00 3.89 -6.39
CA GLU A 164 9.68 2.67 -7.12
C GLU A 164 10.17 2.78 -8.57
N LEU A 165 10.61 1.65 -9.14
CA LEU A 165 11.07 1.63 -10.52
C LEU A 165 9.91 2.02 -11.46
N PRO A 166 10.18 2.85 -12.50
CA PRO A 166 9.17 3.19 -13.49
C PRO A 166 8.73 1.94 -14.26
N ASP A 167 7.56 2.00 -14.91
CA ASP A 167 6.96 0.89 -15.68
C ASP A 167 7.83 0.37 -16.85
N GLY A 168 8.95 1.03 -17.12
CA GLY A 168 9.93 0.60 -18.11
C GLY A 168 10.90 -0.48 -17.64
N TYR A 169 10.75 -1.07 -16.46
CA TYR A 169 11.62 -2.15 -15.98
C TYR A 169 10.83 -3.45 -15.75
N GLU A 170 11.30 -4.54 -16.37
CA GLU A 170 10.79 -5.90 -16.18
C GLU A 170 11.53 -6.59 -15.04
N ASP A 171 10.78 -7.19 -14.12
CA ASP A 171 11.33 -8.00 -13.03
C ASP A 171 11.80 -9.36 -13.57
N PHE A 172 13.10 -9.62 -13.47
CA PHE A 172 13.74 -10.87 -13.91
C PHE A 172 13.88 -11.88 -12.75
N GLY A 173 13.32 -11.55 -11.59
CA GLY A 173 13.40 -12.37 -10.40
C GLY A 173 14.80 -12.33 -9.78
N ASP A 174 14.99 -13.28 -8.89
CA ASP A 174 16.22 -13.44 -8.11
C ASP A 174 17.27 -14.33 -8.82
N GLY A 175 16.95 -14.77 -10.04
CA GLY A 175 17.77 -15.69 -10.82
C GLY A 175 18.03 -17.03 -10.13
N HIS A 176 17.15 -17.47 -9.22
CA HIS A 176 17.37 -18.63 -8.34
C HIS A 176 18.54 -18.45 -7.36
N THR A 177 18.90 -17.22 -7.06
CA THR A 177 19.84 -16.86 -6.00
C THR A 177 19.07 -16.02 -4.98
N ASP A 178 19.24 -16.25 -3.70
CA ASP A 178 18.75 -15.34 -2.65
C ASP A 178 19.55 -14.03 -2.58
N ALA A 179 20.64 -13.95 -3.35
CA ALA A 179 21.64 -12.89 -3.24
C ALA A 179 21.27 -11.59 -3.95
N TYR A 180 20.47 -11.64 -5.02
CA TYR A 180 20.12 -10.47 -5.82
C TYR A 180 18.69 -10.51 -6.31
N GLN A 181 18.08 -9.34 -6.53
CA GLN A 181 16.92 -9.16 -7.39
C GLN A 181 17.34 -8.35 -8.62
N MET A 182 16.97 -8.82 -9.81
CA MET A 182 17.34 -8.18 -11.06
C MET A 182 16.13 -7.61 -11.78
N TYR A 183 16.29 -6.42 -12.35
CA TYR A 183 15.32 -5.74 -13.18
C TYR A 183 15.99 -5.33 -14.50
N ALA A 184 15.38 -5.67 -15.64
CA ALA A 184 15.88 -5.28 -16.96
C ALA A 184 15.04 -4.13 -17.51
N ASP A 185 15.67 -3.15 -18.15
CA ASP A 185 14.96 -2.13 -18.91
C ASP A 185 14.24 -2.78 -20.10
N SER A 186 12.93 -2.56 -20.17
CA SER A 186 12.03 -3.05 -21.21
C SER A 186 12.39 -2.55 -22.62
N GLU A 187 13.03 -1.38 -22.74
CA GLU A 187 13.47 -0.82 -24.01
C GLU A 187 14.88 -1.27 -24.39
N ASN A 188 15.70 -1.63 -23.40
CA ASN A 188 17.06 -2.12 -23.60
C ASN A 188 17.42 -3.21 -22.59
N SER A 189 17.23 -4.47 -22.98
CA SER A 189 17.51 -5.65 -22.13
C SER A 189 18.98 -5.81 -21.71
N LYS A 190 19.88 -4.96 -22.20
CA LYS A 190 21.27 -4.89 -21.72
C LYS A 190 21.45 -3.95 -20.53
N ASN A 191 20.49 -3.07 -20.25
CA ASN A 191 20.46 -2.22 -19.07
C ASN A 191 19.74 -2.98 -17.95
N ILE A 192 20.51 -3.44 -16.96
CA ILE A 192 20.03 -4.26 -15.85
C ILE A 192 20.35 -3.52 -14.55
N LEU A 193 19.36 -3.39 -13.69
CA LEU A 193 19.50 -3.00 -12.30
C LEU A 193 19.51 -4.25 -11.44
N ALA A 194 20.52 -4.40 -10.59
CA ALA A 194 20.59 -5.51 -9.65
C ALA A 194 20.69 -4.95 -8.23
N PHE A 195 19.75 -5.37 -7.38
CA PHE A 195 19.73 -5.06 -5.96
C PHE A 195 20.24 -6.27 -5.20
N MET A 196 21.25 -6.07 -4.38
CA MET A 196 21.74 -7.12 -3.49
C MET A 196 20.79 -7.24 -2.30
N ILE A 197 20.28 -8.44 -2.05
CA ILE A 197 19.28 -8.71 -0.99
C ILE A 197 19.87 -9.57 0.14
N ASP A 198 21.01 -10.24 -0.11
CA ASP A 198 21.68 -11.07 0.89
C ASP A 198 23.06 -10.52 1.31
N ASN A 199 23.48 -10.87 2.52
CA ASN A 199 24.75 -10.50 3.14
C ASN A 199 25.82 -11.61 3.08
N GLY A 200 25.59 -12.71 2.35
CA GLY A 200 26.50 -13.86 2.23
C GLY A 200 27.85 -13.61 1.53
N TYR A 201 28.28 -12.35 1.40
CA TYR A 201 29.58 -11.97 0.85
C TYR A 201 30.63 -11.91 1.97
N ASP A 202 31.85 -12.35 1.66
CA ASP A 202 32.98 -12.24 2.57
C ASP A 202 33.31 -10.76 2.88
N SER A 203 33.06 -9.87 1.92
CA SER A 203 33.08 -8.41 2.09
C SER A 203 32.22 -7.70 1.04
N PHE A 204 31.95 -6.41 1.26
CA PHE A 204 31.23 -5.54 0.30
C PHE A 204 32.16 -4.79 -0.67
N GLU A 205 33.42 -5.22 -0.82
CA GLU A 205 34.32 -4.66 -1.83
C GLU A 205 33.94 -5.12 -3.24
N SER A 206 34.10 -4.24 -4.24
CA SER A 206 33.68 -4.49 -5.63
C SER A 206 34.24 -5.80 -6.20
N LYS A 207 35.45 -6.21 -5.79
CA LYS A 207 36.10 -7.43 -6.26
C LYS A 207 35.42 -8.70 -5.77
N ASP A 208 34.94 -8.71 -4.52
CA ASP A 208 34.31 -9.89 -3.93
C ASP A 208 32.91 -10.10 -4.50
N ILE A 209 32.19 -8.99 -4.72
CA ILE A 209 30.91 -8.94 -5.43
C ILE A 209 31.07 -9.43 -6.87
N GLU A 210 32.04 -8.89 -7.61
CA GLU A 210 32.32 -9.29 -9.00
C GLU A 210 32.70 -10.77 -9.10
N SER A 211 33.52 -11.27 -8.17
CA SER A 211 33.94 -12.68 -8.13
C SER A 211 32.76 -13.62 -7.97
N LYS A 212 31.83 -13.32 -7.04
CA LYS A 212 30.60 -14.11 -6.85
C LYS A 212 29.70 -14.05 -8.08
N PHE A 213 29.53 -12.88 -8.68
CA PHE A 213 28.74 -12.72 -9.89
C PHE A 213 29.29 -13.60 -11.04
N ILE A 214 30.60 -13.54 -11.30
CA ILE A 214 31.26 -14.35 -12.33
C ILE A 214 31.13 -15.85 -12.02
N GLN A 215 31.22 -16.25 -10.76
CA GLN A 215 31.08 -17.65 -10.34
C GLN A 215 29.72 -18.23 -10.75
N PHE A 216 28.63 -17.48 -10.58
CA PHE A 216 27.28 -17.97 -10.88
C PHE A 216 26.85 -17.75 -12.33
N TRP A 217 27.25 -16.64 -12.95
CA TRP A 217 26.69 -16.19 -14.23
C TRP A 217 27.71 -16.09 -15.38
N GLY A 218 28.99 -16.31 -15.09
CA GLY A 218 30.06 -16.25 -16.08
C GLY A 218 30.57 -14.83 -16.38
N ARG A 219 31.60 -14.74 -17.23
CA ARG A 219 32.19 -13.46 -17.64
C ARG A 219 31.29 -12.73 -18.64
N LEU A 220 30.72 -11.60 -18.23
CA LEU A 220 30.08 -10.65 -19.15
C LEU A 220 31.14 -9.80 -19.88
N LYS A 221 30.90 -9.52 -21.16
CA LYS A 221 31.75 -8.62 -21.94
C LYS A 221 31.26 -7.18 -21.74
N LEU A 222 32.09 -6.38 -21.04
CA LEU A 222 31.97 -4.95 -20.72
C LEU A 222 31.01 -4.65 -19.56
N MET A 223 31.57 -4.21 -18.43
CA MET A 223 30.81 -3.55 -17.36
C MET A 223 31.66 -2.40 -16.78
N ASN A 224 31.08 -1.20 -16.71
CA ASN A 224 31.50 -0.13 -15.80
C ASN A 224 30.49 -0.13 -14.66
N ILE A 225 30.81 -0.79 -13.55
CA ILE A 225 29.93 -0.84 -12.37
C ILE A 225 30.18 0.41 -11.54
N HIS A 226 29.18 1.29 -11.42
CA HIS A 226 29.20 2.38 -10.44
C HIS A 226 28.39 1.96 -9.21
N LEU A 227 29.10 1.54 -8.16
CA LEU A 227 28.53 1.17 -6.87
C LEU A 227 28.44 2.41 -5.98
N TRP A 228 27.23 2.79 -5.57
CA TRP A 228 27.04 3.75 -4.48
C TRP A 228 26.69 2.97 -3.21
N MET A 229 27.58 3.03 -2.22
CA MET A 229 27.28 2.53 -0.88
C MET A 229 26.40 3.56 -0.15
N MET A 230 25.13 3.24 0.05
CA MET A 230 24.38 3.78 1.19
C MET A 230 24.45 2.71 2.28
N SER A 231 24.80 3.09 3.50
CA SER A 231 25.11 2.19 4.62
C SER A 231 23.93 1.26 4.98
N ASN A 232 23.87 0.11 4.28
CA ASN A 232 22.93 -1.01 4.33
C ASN A 232 22.06 -1.26 3.08
N PHE A 233 22.26 -0.54 1.97
CA PHE A 233 21.76 -0.93 0.63
C PHE A 233 22.76 -0.49 -0.46
N MET A 234 23.18 -1.42 -1.32
CA MET A 234 23.93 -1.07 -2.52
C MET A 234 22.97 -0.72 -3.65
N LEU A 235 23.05 0.50 -4.16
CA LEU A 235 22.54 0.86 -5.49
C LEU A 235 23.69 0.73 -6.49
N GLY A 236 23.60 -0.27 -7.37
CA GLY A 236 24.40 -0.36 -8.58
C GLY A 236 23.60 0.18 -9.75
N TYR A 237 24.14 1.15 -10.47
CA TYR A 237 23.65 1.54 -11.79
C TYR A 237 24.61 1.00 -12.86
N MET A 238 24.06 0.49 -13.96
CA MET A 238 24.79 0.09 -15.15
C MET A 238 24.46 1.07 -16.29
N LEU A 239 25.49 1.65 -16.90
CA LEU A 239 25.42 2.47 -18.12
C LEU A 239 25.81 1.65 -19.35
#